data_AF-A0A947UV11-F1
#
_entry.id   AF-A0A947UV11-F1
#
_cell.length_a   1.000
_cell.length_b   1.000
_cell.length_c   1.000
_cell.angle_alpha   90.00
_cell.angle_beta   90.00
_cell.angle_gamma   90.00
#
_symmetry.space_group_name_H-M   'P 1'
#
loop_
_entity.id
_entity.type
_entity.pdbx_description
1 polymer ?
#
loop_
_entity_poly.entity_id
_entity_poly.type
_entity_poly.pdbx_seq_one_letter_code
_entity_poly.pdbx_strand_id
1 'polypeptide(L)' 'MDRLIYTAMSGAKHILEQQATTSHNLANATTTGFRGQIDQFRAVPVQGAILPTRAFVVDSTTGSDFR' A
#
# COMPACT_ATOMS: atom_id res chain seq x y z
N MET A 1 -8.97 7.36 23.68
CA MET A 1 -8.94 6.17 22.81
C MET A 1 -7.93 6.39 21.68
N ASP A 2 -6.69 5.92 21.91
CA ASP A 2 -5.76 5.24 20.99
C ASP A 2 -5.67 5.64 19.51
N ARG A 3 -5.71 6.94 19.21
CA ARG A 3 -5.44 7.48 17.87
C ARG A 3 -4.06 7.10 17.33
N LEU A 4 -3.06 7.01 18.22
CA LEU A 4 -1.71 6.55 17.87
C LEU A 4 -1.70 5.08 17.48
N ILE A 5 -2.46 4.23 18.20
CA ILE A 5 -2.57 2.80 17.87
C ILE A 5 -3.31 2.65 16.54
N TYR A 6 -4.35 3.44 16.27
CA TYR A 6 -5.03 3.40 14.97
C TYR A 6 -4.11 3.78 13.80
N THR A 7 -3.31 4.83 13.94
CA THR A 7 -2.31 5.22 12.92
C THR A 7 -1.23 4.15 12.77
N ALA A 8 -0.69 3.64 13.88
CA ALA A 8 0.33 2.58 13.87
C ALA A 8 -0.22 1.30 13.23
N MET A 9 -1.46 0.90 13.54
CA MET A 9 -2.13 -0.26 12.94
C MET A 9 -2.40 -0.04 11.45
N SER A 10 -2.77 1.17 11.02
CA SER A 10 -2.94 1.46 9.60
C SER A 10 -1.62 1.30 8.83
N GLY A 11 -0.50 1.78 9.38
CA GLY A 11 0.82 1.56 8.80
C GLY A 11 1.25 0.09 8.83
N ALA A 12 1.00 -0.61 9.94
CA ALA A 12 1.31 -2.03 10.07
C ALA A 12 0.52 -2.90 9.07
N LYS A 13 -0.75 -2.58 8.82
CA LYS A 13 -1.59 -3.23 7.81
C LYS A 13 -0.98 -3.06 6.40
N HIS A 14 -0.55 -1.85 6.05
CA HIS A 14 0.08 -1.58 4.76
C HIS A 14 1.41 -2.31 4.58
N ILE A 15 2.21 -2.44 5.65
CA ILE A 15 3.45 -3.24 5.62
C ILE A 15 3.14 -4.72 5.34
N LEU A 16 2.11 -5.27 5.99
CA LEU A 16 1.70 -6.66 5.77
C LEU A 16 1.15 -6.89 4.36
N GLU A 17 0.40 -5.92 3.81
CA GLU A 17 -0.07 -5.94 2.43
C GLU A 17 1.12 -5.95 1.45
N GLN A 18 2.11 -5.07 1.62
CA GLN A 18 3.32 -5.04 0.80
C GLN A 18 4.13 -6.34 0.89
N GLN A 19 4.21 -6.94 2.08
CA GLN A 19 4.89 -8.21 2.30
C GLN A 19 4.18 -9.35 1.55
N ALA A 20 2.84 -9.37 1.56
CA ALA A 20 2.05 -10.36 0.84
C ALA A 20 2.27 -10.26 -0.68
N THR A 21 2.25 -9.03 -1.23
CA THR A 21 2.53 -8.81 -2.66
C THR A 21 3.95 -9.22 -3.04
N THR A 22 4.94 -8.91 -2.19
CA THR A 22 6.33 -9.33 -2.41
C THR A 22 6.46 -10.85 -2.42
N SER A 23 5.83 -11.53 -1.46
CA SER A 23 5.81 -13.00 -1.41
C SER A 23 5.12 -13.61 -2.64
N HIS A 24 4.04 -12.99 -3.11
CA HIS A 24 3.32 -13.42 -4.30
C HIS A 24 4.18 -13.27 -5.57
N ASN A 25 4.87 -12.14 -5.72
CA ASN A 25 5.78 -11.90 -6.84
C ASN A 25 6.95 -12.89 -6.83
N LEU A 26 7.55 -13.16 -5.66
CA LEU A 26 8.64 -14.13 -5.54
C LEU A 26 8.19 -15.55 -5.87
N ALA A 27 7.01 -15.95 -5.40
CA ALA A 27 6.47 -17.29 -5.67
C ALA A 27 6.20 -17.53 -7.16
N ASN A 28 5.85 -16.49 -7.92
CA ASN A 28 5.53 -16.58 -9.34
C ASN A 28 6.66 -16.05 -10.26
N ALA A 29 7.83 -15.72 -9.71
CA ALA A 29 8.95 -15.15 -10.47
C ALA A 29 9.45 -16.08 -11.60
N THR A 30 9.24 -17.39 -11.48
CA THR A 30 9.63 -18.40 -12.47
C THR A 30 8.47 -18.86 -13.36
N THR A 31 7.26 -18.34 -13.13
CA THR A 31 6.08 -18.66 -13.93
C THR A 31 6.15 -17.93 -15.27
N THR A 32 6.14 -18.67 -16.36
CA THR A 32 6.18 -18.11 -17.72
C THR A 32 4.98 -17.20 -17.97
N GLY A 33 5.25 -15.96 -18.38
CA GLY A 33 4.21 -14.95 -18.65
C GLY A 33 3.65 -14.25 -17.41
N PHE A 34 4.19 -14.52 -16.21
CA PHE A 34 3.83 -13.79 -15.00
C PHE A 34 4.25 -12.32 -15.09
N ARG A 35 3.42 -11.44 -14.52
CA ARG A 35 3.67 -10.01 -14.42
C ARG A 35 3.64 -9.62 -12.95
N GLY A 36 4.76 -9.10 -12.45
CA GLY A 36 4.87 -8.71 -11.05
C GLY A 36 3.90 -7.58 -10.71
N GLN A 37 3.25 -7.67 -9.56
CA GLN A 37 2.38 -6.61 -9.04
C GLN A 37 3.24 -5.53 -8.36
N ILE A 38 2.98 -4.25 -8.67
CA ILE A 38 3.64 -3.11 -8.03
C ILE A 38 2.61 -2.32 -7.22
N ASP A 39 2.80 -2.29 -5.91
CA ASP A 39 2.01 -1.48 -4.99
C ASP A 39 2.71 -0.13 -4.73
N GLN A 40 1.93 0.96 -4.70
CA GLN A 40 2.42 2.28 -4.29
C GLN A 40 1.47 2.90 -3.28
N PHE A 41 2.07 3.42 -2.20
CA PHE A 41 1.36 4.12 -1.15
C PHE A 41 1.34 5.62 -1.42
N ARG A 42 0.15 6.22 -1.40
CA ARG A 42 -0.02 7.66 -1.54
C ARG A 42 -0.68 8.26 -0.31
N ALA A 43 -0.14 9.37 0.17
CA ALA A 43 -0.78 10.18 1.19
C ALA A 43 -1.95 10.97 0.57
N VAL A 44 -3.18 10.68 1.00
CA VAL A 44 -4.41 11.35 0.58
C VAL A 44 -4.87 12.31 1.70
N PRO A 45 -5.02 13.60 1.42
CA PRO A 45 -5.53 14.56 2.40
C PRO A 45 -7.00 14.29 2.73
N VAL A 46 -7.38 14.48 3.99
CA VAL A 46 -8.77 14.32 4.44
C VAL A 46 -9.64 15.41 3.83
N GLN A 47 -10.62 15.03 3.02
CA GLN A 47 -11.60 15.97 2.46
C GLN A 47 -12.57 16.43 3.56
N GLY A 48 -12.78 17.76 3.67
CA GLY A 48 -13.73 18.36 4.62
C GLY A 48 -13.12 19.31 5.66
N ALA A 49 -11.81 19.55 5.67
CA ALA A 49 -11.16 20.54 6.53
C ALA A 49 -10.85 21.84 5.76
N ILE A 50 -11.07 23.00 6.40
CA ILE A 50 -10.82 24.34 5.82
C ILE A 50 -9.34 24.52 5.42
N LEU A 51 -8.43 23.79 6.08
CA LEU A 51 -7.04 23.60 5.66
C LEU A 51 -6.68 22.10 5.61
N PRO A 52 -5.97 21.62 4.57
CA PRO A 52 -5.54 20.23 4.46
C PRO A 52 -4.30 19.97 5.34
N THR A 53 -4.47 19.99 6.66
CA THR A 53 -3.37 19.74 7.61
C THR A 53 -3.20 18.26 7.96
N ARG A 54 -4.05 17.37 7.43
CA ARG A 54 -4.09 15.94 7.78
C ARG A 54 -4.11 15.08 6.51
N ALA A 55 -3.18 14.13 6.41
CA ALA A 55 -3.14 13.13 5.35
C ALA A 55 -3.18 11.71 5.95
N PHE A 56 -3.91 10.82 5.29
CA PHE A 56 -3.87 9.38 5.54
C PHE A 56 -3.14 8.68 4.40
N VAL A 57 -2.46 7.58 4.69
CA VAL A 57 -1.84 6.75 3.65
C VAL A 57 -2.90 5.83 3.06
N VAL A 58 -2.98 5.77 1.74
CA VAL A 58 -3.85 4.88 0.98
C VAL A 58 -2.96 4.03 0.07
N ASP A 59 -3.20 2.73 0.06
CA ASP A 59 -2.56 1.80 -0.87
C ASP A 59 -3.27 1.82 -2.24
N SER A 60 -2.48 1.80 -3.30
CA SER A 60 -2.97 1.72 -4.67
C SER A 60 -2.06 0.85 -5.52
N THR A 61 -2.61 -0.25 -6.05
CA THR A 61 -1.91 -1.08 -7.04
C THR A 61 -1.82 -0.30 -8.34
N THR A 62 -0.64 0.28 -8.62
CA THR A 62 -0.48 1.30 -9.67
C THR A 62 -0.05 0.69 -11.00
N GLY A 63 0.36 -0.57 -11.03
CA GLY A 63 0.70 -1.25 -12.27
C GLY A 63 1.22 -2.67 -12.09
N SER A 64 1.46 -3.31 -13.23
CA SER A 64 2.09 -4.62 -13.36
C SER A 64 3.37 -4.49 -14.19
N ASP A 65 4.48 -5.09 -13.78
CA ASP A 65 5.75 -5.06 -14.54
C ASP A 65 5.66 -5.94 -15.79
N PHE A 66 6.08 -5.41 -16.93
CA PHE A 66 6.02 -6.07 -18.25
C PHE A 66 7.39 -6.55 -18.75
N ARG A 67 8.45 -6.40 -17.95
CA ARG A 67 9.84 -6.61 -18.37
C ARG A 67 10.24 -8.07 -18.56
#